data_AF-A0A2G4IAJ6-F1
#
_entry.id   AF-A0A2G4IAJ6-F1
#
_cell.length_a   1.000
_cell.length_b   1.000
_cell.length_c   1.000
_cell.angle_alpha   90.00
_cell.angle_beta   90.00
_cell.angle_gamma   90.00
#
_symmetry.space_group_name_H-M   'P 1'
#
loop_
_entity.id
_entity.type
_entity.pdbx_description
1 polymer ?
#
loop_
_entity_poly.entity_id
_entity_poly.type
_entity_poly.pdbx_seq_one_letter_code
_entity_poly.pdbx_strand_id
1 'polypeptide(L)'
;MKLPLLLASLLASTHLSVAAQTLGSPAPPSGPLTCVVCAKTPLVGKYFVHNQTNHICAECEQLPTRCALCRLPVKDPTTKTTDGRSFCRADAANVVVAQDEATKLFAQARSELSTLSDGSISLRSAAVAVQLVDVDYWNAKAGGDATSTMHRLGFSISRPIGGGFAHNVILMSGQLRTTTLSTCAHEFAHLWLNENLKPERKLDPDTREALCELFAFKLAARRGDTNEISRIKVNPYTKGVVLSALEFEAREGLPGVVSWVRNGTEVLLPASRIASPTAAPEPVRELRPPPPPATKLELRSLLRTSKRTVAVINGERFELGSELSMLIDGKRRLVRLEAAAEISVVVTVDGVRQTLQLGAR
;
A
#
# COMPACT_ATOMS: atom_id res chain seq x y z
N MET A 1 -46.06 -70.00 20.40
CA MET A 1 -46.04 -68.67 19.76
C MET A 1 -46.03 -67.60 20.84
N LYS A 2 -44.89 -66.95 21.07
CA LYS A 2 -44.73 -65.84 22.03
C LYS A 2 -43.83 -64.76 21.40
N LEU A 3 -44.33 -63.53 21.43
CA LEU A 3 -43.78 -62.29 20.89
C LEU A 3 -42.73 -61.69 21.86
N PRO A 4 -41.66 -61.01 21.41
CA PRO A 4 -40.76 -60.30 22.32
C PRO A 4 -41.10 -58.82 22.49
N LEU A 5 -40.77 -58.33 23.69
CA LEU A 5 -40.96 -57.01 24.29
C LEU A 5 -40.14 -55.89 23.59
N LEU A 6 -40.74 -54.72 23.45
CA LEU A 6 -40.09 -53.44 23.14
C LEU A 6 -39.73 -52.71 24.45
N LEU A 7 -38.46 -52.29 24.61
CA LEU A 7 -38.00 -51.35 25.64
C LEU A 7 -38.00 -49.93 25.06
N ALA A 8 -38.71 -49.00 25.72
CA ALA A 8 -38.62 -47.57 25.48
C ALA A 8 -37.82 -46.93 26.64
N SER A 9 -36.82 -46.11 26.31
CA SER A 9 -36.03 -45.36 27.29
C SER A 9 -36.34 -43.87 27.17
N LEU A 10 -36.91 -43.29 28.23
CA LEU A 10 -37.10 -41.85 28.41
C LEU A 10 -35.77 -41.21 28.86
N LEU A 11 -35.42 -40.07 28.27
CA LEU A 11 -34.43 -39.13 28.82
C LEU A 11 -35.10 -37.75 28.96
N ALA A 12 -35.27 -37.33 30.21
CA ALA A 12 -35.73 -36.01 30.60
C ALA A 12 -34.59 -34.99 30.45
N SER A 13 -34.86 -33.86 29.79
CA SER A 13 -33.93 -32.73 29.67
C SER A 13 -34.34 -31.63 30.65
N THR A 14 -33.41 -31.24 31.53
CA THR A 14 -33.55 -30.12 32.46
C THR A 14 -33.15 -28.81 31.76
N HIS A 15 -34.07 -27.84 31.75
CA HIS A 15 -33.79 -26.47 31.28
C HIS A 15 -33.22 -25.61 32.41
N LEU A 16 -31.99 -25.12 32.26
CA LEU A 16 -31.42 -24.03 33.06
C LEU A 16 -31.63 -22.71 32.31
N SER A 17 -32.48 -21.84 32.88
CA SER A 17 -32.62 -20.44 32.47
C SER A 17 -31.40 -19.64 32.92
N VAL A 18 -30.65 -19.09 31.98
CA VAL A 18 -29.63 -18.06 32.25
C VAL A 18 -30.26 -16.70 31.93
N ALA A 19 -30.36 -15.86 32.95
CA ALA A 19 -30.83 -14.49 32.84
C ALA A 19 -29.90 -13.67 31.93
N ALA A 20 -30.49 -12.89 31.02
CA ALA A 20 -29.80 -12.01 30.11
C ALA A 20 -29.07 -10.90 30.89
N GLN A 21 -27.73 -10.92 30.86
CA GLN A 21 -26.91 -9.77 31.26
C GLN A 21 -27.00 -8.72 30.15
N THR A 22 -27.38 -7.51 30.53
CA THR A 22 -27.35 -6.33 29.67
C THR A 22 -25.90 -6.02 29.28
N LEU A 23 -25.55 -6.25 28.02
CA LEU A 23 -24.26 -5.89 27.44
C LEU A 23 -24.12 -4.36 27.42
N GLY A 24 -23.29 -3.84 28.33
CA GLY A 24 -22.92 -2.44 28.41
C GLY A 24 -22.06 -1.97 27.24
N SER A 25 -22.09 -0.66 26.99
CA SER A 25 -21.22 0.05 26.05
C SER A 25 -19.73 -0.26 26.26
N PRO A 26 -18.89 -0.16 25.20
CA PRO A 26 -17.45 -0.38 25.32
C PRO A 26 -16.85 0.53 26.40
N ALA A 27 -15.94 -0.04 27.19
CA ALA A 27 -15.25 0.67 28.25
C ALA A 27 -14.50 1.89 27.65
N PRO A 28 -14.64 3.09 28.25
CA PRO A 28 -13.86 4.24 27.83
C PRO A 28 -12.35 3.95 27.98
N PRO A 29 -11.49 4.60 27.19
CA PRO A 29 -10.05 4.43 27.27
C PRO A 29 -9.57 4.59 28.72
N SER A 30 -8.74 3.65 29.18
CA SER A 30 -8.31 3.50 30.58
C SER A 30 -7.33 4.58 31.08
N GLY A 31 -7.27 5.74 30.42
CA GLY A 31 -6.40 6.86 30.76
C GLY A 31 -6.88 8.17 30.14
N PRO A 32 -6.34 9.31 30.61
CA PRO A 32 -6.71 10.63 30.11
C PRO A 32 -6.32 10.78 28.63
N LEU A 33 -7.30 11.11 27.79
CA LEU A 33 -7.07 11.40 26.37
C LEU A 33 -6.13 12.61 26.21
N THR A 34 -5.21 12.55 25.25
CA THR A 34 -4.21 13.60 25.01
C THR A 34 -4.27 14.09 23.57
N CYS A 35 -4.22 15.40 23.34
CA CYS A 35 -4.16 15.98 22.00
C CYS A 35 -2.83 15.63 21.32
N VAL A 36 -2.86 14.98 20.15
CA VAL A 36 -1.64 14.69 19.39
C VAL A 36 -0.94 15.95 18.84
N VAL A 37 -1.68 17.06 18.66
CA VAL A 37 -1.17 18.29 18.04
C VAL A 37 -0.50 19.21 19.08
N CYS A 38 -1.12 19.38 20.25
CA CYS A 38 -0.65 20.32 21.28
C CYS A 38 -0.30 19.69 22.63
N ALA A 39 -0.37 18.35 22.74
CA ALA A 39 -0.11 17.60 23.97
C ALA A 39 -1.03 17.95 25.17
N LYS A 40 -2.12 18.70 24.98
CA LYS A 40 -3.11 19.00 26.02
C LYS A 40 -3.71 17.71 26.59
N THR A 41 -3.63 17.54 27.91
CA THR A 41 -4.15 16.40 28.65
C THR A 41 -4.65 16.86 30.03
N PRO A 42 -5.76 16.32 30.56
CA PRO A 42 -6.73 15.49 29.84
C PRO A 42 -7.51 16.32 28.81
N LEU A 43 -7.90 15.70 27.70
CA LEU A 43 -8.93 16.25 26.84
C LEU A 43 -10.28 16.16 27.56
N VAL A 44 -10.89 17.32 27.81
CA VAL A 44 -12.21 17.45 28.39
C VAL A 44 -13.17 18.04 27.36
N GLY A 45 -14.43 17.58 27.34
CA GLY A 45 -15.44 18.03 26.40
C GLY A 45 -15.27 17.47 24.98
N LYS A 46 -15.53 18.28 23.95
CA LYS A 46 -15.49 17.87 22.55
C LYS A 46 -14.06 17.69 22.05
N TYR A 47 -13.80 16.54 21.43
CA TYR A 47 -12.56 16.22 20.73
C TYR A 47 -12.86 15.56 19.39
N PHE A 48 -11.84 15.47 18.54
CA PHE A 48 -11.90 14.86 17.22
C PHE A 48 -10.94 13.68 17.14
N VAL A 49 -11.24 12.70 16.29
CA VAL A 49 -10.41 11.51 16.08
C VAL A 49 -9.90 11.50 14.65
N HIS A 50 -8.58 11.45 14.49
CA HIS A 50 -7.87 11.38 13.21
C HIS A 50 -7.15 10.04 13.07
N ASN A 51 -7.26 9.41 11.90
CA ASN A 51 -6.70 8.07 11.64
C ASN A 51 -7.02 7.06 12.75
N GLN A 52 -8.26 7.11 13.25
CA GLN A 52 -8.87 6.19 14.24
C GLN A 52 -8.24 6.16 15.64
N THR A 53 -7.03 6.69 15.83
CA THR A 53 -6.24 6.57 17.07
C THR A 53 -5.79 7.91 17.64
N ASN A 54 -5.65 8.93 16.81
CA ASN A 54 -5.14 10.23 17.23
C ASN A 54 -6.28 11.13 17.70
N HIS A 55 -6.18 11.64 18.92
CA HIS A 55 -7.18 12.56 19.49
C HIS A 55 -6.71 14.01 19.30
N ILE A 56 -7.64 14.90 18.93
CA ILE A 56 -7.38 16.31 18.63
C ILE A 56 -8.35 17.18 19.45
N CYS A 57 -7.85 18.20 20.15
CA CYS A 57 -8.70 19.15 20.86
C CYS A 57 -9.44 20.07 19.88
N ALA A 58 -10.58 20.64 20.31
CA ALA A 58 -11.39 21.52 19.45
C ALA A 58 -10.61 22.72 18.88
N GLU A 59 -9.69 23.30 19.66
CA GLU A 59 -8.83 24.40 19.21
C GLU A 59 -7.89 23.97 18.08
N CYS A 60 -7.27 22.80 18.17
CA CYS A 60 -6.33 22.32 17.15
C CYS A 60 -7.05 21.89 15.87
N GLU A 61 -8.27 21.37 15.97
CA GLU A 61 -9.05 21.03 14.78
C GLU A 61 -9.36 22.28 13.92
N GLN A 62 -9.48 23.45 14.54
CA GLN A 62 -9.78 24.71 13.82
C GLN A 62 -8.56 25.34 13.15
N LEU A 63 -7.35 24.82 13.35
CA LEU A 63 -6.16 25.35 12.69
C LEU A 63 -6.35 25.33 11.17
N PRO A 64 -5.88 26.32 10.40
CA PRO A 64 -6.04 26.30 8.94
C PRO A 64 -5.01 25.38 8.26
N THR A 65 -3.83 25.24 8.86
CA THR A 65 -2.72 24.46 8.30
C THR A 65 -2.93 22.97 8.55
N ARG A 66 -2.65 22.16 7.53
CA ARG A 66 -2.80 20.71 7.53
C ARG A 66 -1.51 20.08 7.01
N CYS A 67 -1.14 18.93 7.57
CA CYS A 67 -0.02 18.15 7.07
C CYS A 67 -0.29 17.76 5.62
N ALA A 68 0.70 17.92 4.75
CA ALA A 68 0.56 17.56 3.34
C ALA A 68 0.50 16.05 3.10
N LEU A 69 0.94 15.24 4.06
CA LEU A 69 0.92 13.77 3.98
C LEU A 69 -0.31 13.19 4.68
N CYS A 70 -0.41 13.34 6.00
CA CYS A 70 -1.49 12.71 6.76
C CYS A 70 -2.74 13.59 6.96
N ARG A 71 -2.72 14.87 6.56
CA ARG A 71 -3.81 15.84 6.81
C ARG A 71 -4.06 16.20 8.28
N LEU A 72 -3.21 15.78 9.22
CA LEU A 72 -3.30 16.21 10.62
C LEU A 72 -3.16 17.75 10.74
N PRO A 73 -3.92 18.45 11.60
CA PRO A 73 -3.70 19.86 11.88
C PRO A 73 -2.28 20.16 12.38
N VAL A 74 -1.72 21.30 11.96
CA VAL A 74 -0.35 21.70 12.32
C VAL A 74 -0.38 23.07 12.98
N LYS A 75 0.02 23.14 14.25
CA LYS A 75 0.04 24.38 15.04
C LYS A 75 1.27 25.24 14.72
N ASP A 76 2.45 24.62 14.72
CA ASP A 76 3.74 25.28 14.54
C ASP A 76 4.58 24.47 13.54
N PRO A 77 4.39 24.66 12.23
CA PRO A 77 5.09 23.88 11.20
C PRO A 77 6.58 24.20 11.19
N THR A 78 7.41 23.27 11.65
CA THR A 78 8.88 23.37 11.65
C THR A 78 9.52 22.94 10.33
N THR A 79 8.81 22.17 9.53
CA THR A 79 9.26 21.66 8.24
C THR A 79 8.26 22.05 7.18
N LYS A 80 8.78 22.72 6.15
CA LYS A 80 8.01 23.18 4.99
C LYS A 80 8.81 22.99 3.73
N THR A 81 8.10 22.79 2.65
CA THR A 81 8.61 22.90 1.29
C THR A 81 8.59 24.34 0.81
N THR A 82 9.25 24.62 -0.33
CA THR A 82 9.26 25.98 -0.89
C THR A 82 7.91 26.40 -1.47
N ASP A 83 7.09 25.43 -1.89
CA ASP A 83 5.69 25.63 -2.33
C ASP A 83 4.67 25.76 -1.18
N GLY A 84 5.14 25.83 0.08
CA GLY A 84 4.29 26.13 1.24
C GLY A 84 3.59 24.92 1.87
N ARG A 85 3.78 23.70 1.37
CA ARG A 85 3.32 22.48 2.07
C ARG A 85 4.00 22.38 3.43
N SER A 86 3.23 22.02 4.44
CA SER A 86 3.67 21.91 5.83
C SER A 86 3.49 20.47 6.32
N PHE A 87 4.32 20.04 7.27
CA PHE A 87 4.29 18.68 7.81
C PHE A 87 4.07 18.69 9.32
N CYS A 88 3.27 17.75 9.83
CA CYS A 88 3.11 17.59 11.26
C CYS A 88 4.40 17.03 11.89
N ARG A 89 4.55 17.15 13.21
CA ARG A 89 5.74 16.69 13.92
C ARG A 89 6.08 15.21 13.67
N ALA A 90 5.06 14.37 13.52
CA ALA A 90 5.25 12.93 13.27
C ALA A 90 5.86 12.66 11.89
N ASP A 91 5.38 13.35 10.86
CA ASP A 91 5.85 13.15 9.48
C ASP A 91 7.13 13.93 9.20
N ALA A 92 7.32 15.10 9.81
CA ALA A 92 8.43 16.01 9.58
C ALA A 92 9.81 15.35 9.70
N ALA A 93 9.97 14.40 10.64
CA ALA A 93 11.23 13.68 10.83
C ALA A 93 11.59 12.73 9.65
N ASN A 94 10.61 12.36 8.83
CA ASN A 94 10.75 11.40 7.75
C ASN A 94 10.51 12.01 6.38
N VAL A 95 10.35 13.32 6.28
CA VAL A 95 10.08 14.01 5.01
C VAL A 95 11.39 14.52 4.39
N VAL A 96 11.56 14.26 3.10
CA VAL A 96 12.71 14.72 2.31
C VAL A 96 12.40 16.09 1.74
N VAL A 97 13.06 17.13 2.26
CA VAL A 97 12.99 18.51 1.76
C VAL A 97 14.35 19.08 1.40
N ALA A 98 15.44 18.37 1.72
CA ALA A 98 16.80 18.80 1.45
C ALA A 98 17.39 18.11 0.21
N GLN A 99 18.04 18.91 -0.64
CA GLN A 99 18.67 18.44 -1.89
C GLN A 99 19.76 17.39 -1.65
N ASP A 100 20.56 17.55 -0.60
CA ASP A 100 21.64 16.61 -0.27
C ASP A 100 21.08 15.25 0.17
N GLU A 101 19.98 15.25 0.92
CA GLU A 101 19.25 14.05 1.32
C GLU A 101 18.68 13.30 0.11
N ALA A 102 18.05 14.01 -0.82
CA ALA A 102 17.55 13.41 -2.06
C ALA A 102 18.69 12.75 -2.87
N THR A 103 19.84 13.42 -2.96
CA THR A 103 21.04 12.89 -3.62
C THR A 103 21.57 11.64 -2.93
N LYS A 104 21.63 11.64 -1.59
CA LYS A 104 22.02 10.48 -0.78
C LYS A 104 21.06 9.30 -0.97
N LEU A 105 19.75 9.54 -0.98
CA LEU A 105 18.76 8.50 -1.20
C LEU A 105 18.84 7.91 -2.61
N PHE A 106 19.11 8.73 -3.62
CA PHE A 106 19.34 8.22 -4.98
C PHE A 106 20.59 7.34 -5.07
N ALA A 107 21.70 7.79 -4.48
CA ALA A 107 22.92 7.00 -4.38
C ALA A 107 22.70 5.69 -3.61
N GLN A 108 21.89 5.74 -2.54
CA GLN A 108 21.50 4.57 -1.76
C GLN A 108 20.69 3.57 -2.60
N ALA A 109 19.67 4.02 -3.34
CA ALA A 109 18.88 3.16 -4.22
C ALA A 109 19.78 2.45 -5.26
N ARG A 110 20.68 3.21 -5.92
CA ARG A 110 21.67 2.67 -6.86
C ARG A 110 22.54 1.59 -6.21
N SER A 111 23.10 1.86 -5.04
CA SER A 111 23.98 0.93 -4.32
C SER A 111 23.24 -0.35 -3.91
N GLU A 112 22.02 -0.22 -3.39
CA GLU A 112 21.24 -1.35 -2.91
C GLU A 112 20.73 -2.23 -4.07
N LEU A 113 20.35 -1.64 -5.21
CA LEU A 113 19.98 -2.38 -6.43
C LEU A 113 21.19 -3.09 -7.06
N SER A 114 22.34 -2.43 -7.08
CA SER A 114 23.59 -3.06 -7.51
C SER A 114 23.93 -4.27 -6.64
N THR A 115 23.82 -4.13 -5.31
CA THR A 115 24.04 -5.24 -4.38
C THR A 115 23.00 -6.35 -4.54
N LEU A 116 21.72 -6.02 -4.79
CA LEU A 116 20.65 -7.01 -4.99
C LEU A 116 20.83 -7.88 -6.24
N SER A 117 21.69 -7.46 -7.17
CA SER A 117 21.86 -8.07 -8.48
C SER A 117 23.30 -8.51 -8.75
N ASP A 118 24.12 -8.58 -7.71
CA ASP A 118 25.55 -8.89 -7.80
C ASP A 118 26.27 -8.03 -8.84
N GLY A 119 25.95 -6.73 -8.87
CA GLY A 119 26.52 -5.75 -9.79
C GLY A 119 25.86 -5.69 -11.17
N SER A 120 24.98 -6.63 -11.51
CA SER A 120 24.35 -6.72 -12.84
C SER A 120 23.46 -5.52 -13.15
N ILE A 121 22.83 -4.93 -12.12
CA ILE A 121 22.09 -3.68 -12.19
C ILE A 121 23.01 -2.53 -11.75
N SER A 122 23.78 -2.01 -12.70
CA SER A 122 24.69 -0.87 -12.51
C SER A 122 24.69 0.01 -13.74
N LEU A 123 24.93 1.31 -13.55
CA LEU A 123 25.15 2.26 -14.64
C LEU A 123 26.61 2.23 -15.06
N ARG A 124 26.85 2.22 -16.37
CA ARG A 124 28.15 2.46 -16.99
C ARG A 124 28.53 3.93 -16.90
N SER A 125 27.55 4.83 -16.99
CA SER A 125 27.80 6.27 -16.85
C SER A 125 28.03 6.63 -15.37
N ALA A 126 29.09 7.38 -15.09
CA ALA A 126 29.49 7.69 -13.72
C ALA A 126 28.59 8.75 -13.06
N ALA A 127 28.23 9.79 -13.81
CA ALA A 127 27.53 10.97 -13.28
C ALA A 127 26.01 10.90 -13.50
N VAL A 128 25.27 11.08 -12.42
CA VAL A 128 23.83 11.34 -12.44
C VAL A 128 23.59 12.62 -11.65
N ALA A 129 23.03 13.65 -12.29
CA ALA A 129 22.60 14.84 -11.58
C ALA A 129 21.23 14.59 -10.96
N VAL A 130 21.08 14.87 -9.67
CA VAL A 130 19.81 14.71 -8.94
C VAL A 130 19.33 16.09 -8.53
N GLN A 131 18.05 16.39 -8.73
CA GLN A 131 17.43 17.65 -8.33
C GLN A 131 16.15 17.35 -7.54
N LEU A 132 15.98 18.05 -6.42
CA LEU A 132 14.76 18.02 -5.63
C LEU A 132 13.97 19.29 -5.94
N VAL A 133 12.74 19.14 -6.39
CA VAL A 133 11.89 20.24 -6.84
C VAL A 133 10.52 20.19 -6.18
N ASP A 134 9.87 21.34 -6.12
CA ASP A 134 8.56 21.52 -5.52
C ASP A 134 7.42 21.42 -6.54
N VAL A 135 6.15 21.36 -6.09
CA VAL A 135 4.99 21.17 -6.98
C VAL A 135 4.91 22.28 -8.05
N ASP A 136 5.30 23.50 -7.71
CA ASP A 136 5.29 24.65 -8.61
C ASP A 136 6.18 24.46 -9.84
N TYR A 137 7.31 23.75 -9.69
CA TYR A 137 8.16 23.39 -10.82
C TYR A 137 7.39 22.61 -11.90
N TRP A 138 6.56 21.66 -11.46
CA TRP A 138 5.76 20.82 -12.35
C TRP A 138 4.67 21.63 -13.04
N ASN A 139 3.96 22.48 -12.29
CA ASN A 139 2.91 23.33 -12.83
C ASN A 139 3.47 24.36 -13.83
N ALA A 140 4.64 24.94 -13.57
CA ALA A 140 5.28 25.93 -14.45
C ALA A 140 5.85 25.31 -15.74
N LYS A 141 6.18 24.01 -15.73
CA LYS A 141 6.68 23.28 -16.92
C LYS A 141 5.57 22.56 -17.70
N ALA A 142 4.44 22.27 -17.08
CA ALA A 142 3.30 21.57 -17.68
C ALA A 142 2.36 22.52 -18.46
N GLY A 143 2.87 23.34 -19.38
CA GLY A 143 2.07 24.22 -20.25
C GLY A 143 1.10 23.51 -21.22
N GLY A 144 0.59 22.32 -20.89
CA GLY A 144 -0.34 21.51 -21.66
C GLY A 144 -1.12 20.54 -20.75
N ASP A 145 -2.42 20.46 -21.02
CA ASP A 145 -3.49 19.61 -20.47
C ASP A 145 -3.20 18.72 -19.23
N ALA A 146 -3.88 19.06 -18.13
CA ALA A 146 -3.74 18.47 -16.80
C ALA A 146 -4.44 17.11 -16.62
N THR A 147 -4.43 16.25 -17.64
CA THR A 147 -5.19 14.99 -17.67
C THR A 147 -4.37 13.73 -17.33
N SER A 148 -3.05 13.84 -17.10
CA SER A 148 -2.28 12.75 -16.47
C SER A 148 -1.95 13.07 -15.00
N THR A 149 -2.83 12.65 -14.11
CA THR A 149 -2.72 12.83 -12.65
C THR A 149 -1.62 12.00 -11.99
N MET A 150 -0.81 11.28 -12.77
CA MET A 150 0.27 10.44 -12.29
C MET A 150 1.54 10.69 -13.08
N HIS A 151 2.43 11.50 -12.48
CA HIS A 151 3.91 11.50 -12.52
C HIS A 151 4.41 12.77 -11.82
N ARG A 152 3.95 13.01 -10.60
CA ARG A 152 4.44 14.15 -9.81
C ARG A 152 5.43 13.74 -8.74
N LEU A 153 5.86 12.47 -8.67
CA LEU A 153 6.83 12.03 -7.64
C LEU A 153 8.29 12.16 -8.12
N GLY A 154 8.54 11.97 -9.40
CA GLY A 154 9.86 12.08 -10.01
C GLY A 154 9.81 11.82 -11.51
N PHE A 155 10.92 12.12 -12.19
CA PHE A 155 11.18 11.72 -13.57
C PHE A 155 12.69 11.73 -13.84
N SER A 156 13.08 11.05 -14.91
CA SER A 156 14.47 10.90 -15.33
C SER A 156 14.63 11.20 -16.81
N ILE A 157 15.79 11.76 -17.16
CA ILE A 157 16.17 12.08 -18.53
C ILE A 157 17.59 11.57 -18.77
N SER A 158 17.75 10.78 -19.83
CA SER A 158 19.05 10.37 -20.35
C SER A 158 19.30 11.07 -21.68
N ARG A 159 20.49 11.64 -21.85
CA ARG A 159 20.95 12.21 -23.12
C ARG A 159 22.23 11.49 -23.56
N PRO A 160 22.31 10.96 -24.79
CA PRO A 160 23.55 10.42 -25.31
C PRO A 160 24.62 11.51 -25.36
N ILE A 161 25.79 11.27 -24.77
CA ILE A 161 26.96 12.16 -24.85
C ILE A 161 28.19 11.29 -25.08
N GLY A 162 28.82 11.44 -26.25
CA GLY A 162 29.91 10.56 -26.67
C GLY A 162 29.47 9.09 -26.72
N GLY A 163 30.28 8.19 -26.16
CA GLY A 163 29.97 6.76 -26.04
C GLY A 163 29.12 6.37 -24.82
N GLY A 164 28.53 7.34 -24.12
CA GLY A 164 27.74 7.09 -22.90
C GLY A 164 26.54 8.02 -22.78
N PHE A 165 26.06 8.22 -21.54
CA PHE A 165 24.91 9.06 -21.26
C PHE A 165 25.21 10.09 -20.17
N ALA A 166 24.62 11.27 -20.31
CA ALA A 166 24.41 12.18 -19.20
C ALA A 166 22.98 11.99 -18.67
N HIS A 167 22.88 11.70 -17.37
CA HIS A 167 21.62 11.42 -16.70
C HIS A 167 21.24 12.55 -15.76
N ASN A 168 19.96 12.90 -15.78
CA ASN A 168 19.34 13.81 -14.82
C ASN A 168 18.12 13.12 -14.20
N VAL A 169 17.98 13.24 -12.89
CA VAL A 169 16.83 12.74 -12.13
C VAL A 169 16.26 13.90 -11.35
N ILE A 170 14.96 14.10 -11.46
CA ILE A 170 14.24 15.14 -10.76
C ILE A 170 13.22 14.45 -9.86
N LEU A 171 13.21 14.80 -8.58
CA LEU A 171 12.40 14.20 -7.54
C LEU A 171 11.51 15.28 -6.91
N MET A 172 10.29 14.94 -6.52
CA MET A 172 9.42 15.87 -5.81
C MET A 172 9.77 15.92 -4.32
N SER A 173 10.00 17.14 -3.83
CA SER A 173 10.18 17.51 -2.42
C SER A 173 8.95 17.17 -1.58
N GLY A 174 9.12 17.00 -0.27
CA GLY A 174 7.99 16.84 0.64
C GLY A 174 7.38 15.43 0.66
N GLN A 175 8.11 14.43 0.18
CA GLN A 175 7.72 13.01 0.28
C GLN A 175 8.36 12.35 1.50
N LEU A 176 7.78 11.24 1.96
CA LEU A 176 8.43 10.38 2.95
C LEU A 176 9.71 9.78 2.38
N ARG A 177 10.75 9.62 3.21
CA ARG A 177 12.04 9.01 2.85
C ARG A 177 11.88 7.66 2.17
N THR A 178 10.94 6.82 2.64
CA THR A 178 10.63 5.52 2.05
C THR A 178 10.09 5.65 0.63
N THR A 179 9.12 6.55 0.43
CA THR A 179 8.55 6.85 -0.89
C THR A 179 9.59 7.47 -1.81
N THR A 180 10.38 8.44 -1.33
CA THR A 180 11.49 9.03 -2.11
C THR A 180 12.50 7.97 -2.54
N LEU A 181 12.87 7.05 -1.65
CA LEU A 181 13.80 5.96 -1.97
C LEU A 181 13.19 5.01 -3.02
N SER A 182 11.90 4.68 -2.89
CA SER A 182 11.17 3.89 -3.90
C SER A 182 11.14 4.60 -5.26
N THR A 183 10.87 5.91 -5.28
CA THR A 183 10.92 6.72 -6.51
C THR A 183 12.33 6.76 -7.07
N CYS A 184 13.37 6.91 -6.25
CA CYS A 184 14.76 6.86 -6.71
C CYS A 184 15.08 5.54 -7.42
N ALA A 185 14.60 4.41 -6.88
CA ALA A 185 14.81 3.10 -7.50
C ALA A 185 14.08 2.98 -8.85
N HIS A 186 12.86 3.49 -8.94
CA HIS A 186 12.09 3.55 -10.18
C HIS A 186 12.80 4.43 -11.24
N GLU A 187 13.20 5.64 -10.87
CA GLU A 187 13.90 6.55 -11.79
C GLU A 187 15.28 6.03 -12.20
N PHE A 188 15.99 5.39 -11.27
CA PHE A 188 17.24 4.70 -11.59
C PHE A 188 17.03 3.59 -12.64
N ALA A 189 15.92 2.86 -12.58
CA ALA A 189 15.61 1.81 -13.53
C ALA A 189 15.45 2.35 -14.96
N HIS A 190 14.84 3.52 -15.14
CA HIS A 190 14.81 4.18 -16.45
C HIS A 190 16.21 4.44 -17.00
N LEU A 191 17.12 4.97 -16.17
CA LEU A 191 18.51 5.21 -16.58
C LEU A 191 19.19 3.90 -16.98
N TRP A 192 19.00 2.84 -16.19
CA TRP A 192 19.57 1.53 -16.44
C TRP A 192 19.02 0.90 -17.74
N LEU A 193 17.71 1.01 -17.99
CA LEU A 193 17.08 0.55 -19.23
C LEU A 193 17.65 1.30 -20.44
N ASN A 194 17.79 2.63 -20.35
CA ASN A 194 18.37 3.43 -21.44
C ASN A 194 19.81 3.01 -21.78
N GLU A 195 20.58 2.56 -20.79
CA GLU A 195 21.92 2.03 -21.02
C GLU A 195 21.95 0.56 -21.48
N ASN A 196 20.97 -0.26 -21.14
CA ASN A 196 21.07 -1.72 -21.32
C ASN A 196 20.17 -2.28 -22.43
N LEU A 197 19.25 -1.48 -22.97
CA LEU A 197 18.48 -1.86 -24.15
C LEU A 197 19.32 -1.71 -25.42
N LYS A 198 19.15 -2.65 -26.35
CA LYS A 198 19.68 -2.52 -27.72
C LYS A 198 19.03 -1.31 -28.40
N PRO A 199 19.75 -0.50 -29.20
CA PRO A 199 19.22 0.71 -29.82
C PRO A 199 17.93 0.50 -30.64
N GLU A 200 17.79 -0.67 -31.27
CA GLU A 200 16.64 -1.02 -32.11
C GLU A 200 15.43 -1.47 -31.28
N ARG A 201 15.64 -1.84 -30.03
CA ARG A 201 14.60 -2.41 -29.17
C ARG A 201 13.82 -1.31 -28.46
N LYS A 202 12.54 -1.21 -28.82
CA LYS A 202 11.59 -0.28 -28.18
C LYS A 202 10.58 -1.09 -27.38
N LEU A 203 10.76 -1.13 -26.06
CA LEU A 203 9.74 -1.68 -25.16
C LEU A 203 8.45 -0.88 -25.27
N ASP A 204 7.31 -1.55 -25.13
CA ASP A 204 6.07 -0.82 -24.95
C ASP A 204 6.12 0.02 -23.64
N PRO A 205 5.39 1.14 -23.56
CA PRO A 205 5.40 1.98 -22.37
C PRO A 205 5.05 1.24 -21.08
N ASP A 206 3.99 0.46 -21.04
CA ASP A 206 3.52 -0.23 -19.83
C ASP A 206 4.56 -1.30 -19.38
N THR A 207 5.22 -2.00 -20.32
CA THR A 207 6.34 -2.91 -19.99
C THR A 207 7.55 -2.18 -19.42
N ARG A 208 7.93 -1.04 -20.02
CA ARG A 208 9.04 -0.22 -19.49
C ARG A 208 8.75 0.18 -18.04
N GLU A 209 7.56 0.70 -17.78
CA GLU A 209 7.17 1.15 -16.45
C GLU A 209 7.03 0.01 -15.45
N ALA A 210 6.54 -1.15 -15.89
CA ALA A 210 6.49 -2.35 -15.06
C ALA A 210 7.89 -2.84 -14.63
N LEU A 211 8.91 -2.72 -15.49
CA LEU A 211 10.30 -3.02 -15.13
C LEU A 211 10.85 -1.98 -14.13
N CYS A 212 10.50 -0.70 -14.28
CA CYS A 212 10.88 0.33 -13.32
C CYS A 212 10.25 0.09 -11.95
N GLU A 213 8.96 -0.25 -11.92
CA GLU A 213 8.26 -0.63 -10.70
C GLU A 213 8.79 -1.92 -10.07
N LEU A 214 9.24 -2.88 -10.88
CA LEU A 214 9.90 -4.08 -10.36
C LEU A 214 11.16 -3.72 -9.56
N PHE A 215 11.98 -2.78 -10.00
CA PHE A 215 13.20 -2.39 -9.28
C PHE A 215 12.85 -1.74 -7.95
N ALA A 216 11.89 -0.81 -7.95
CA ALA A 216 11.34 -0.22 -6.74
C ALA A 216 10.77 -1.29 -5.78
N PHE A 217 10.04 -2.26 -6.31
CA PHE A 217 9.49 -3.37 -5.56
C PHE A 217 10.56 -4.23 -4.89
N LYS A 218 11.61 -4.62 -5.64
CA LYS A 218 12.70 -5.44 -5.10
C LYS A 218 13.44 -4.72 -3.98
N LEU A 219 13.64 -3.41 -4.11
CA LEU A 219 14.24 -2.58 -3.07
C LEU A 219 13.33 -2.53 -1.82
N ALA A 220 12.04 -2.21 -2.00
CA ALA A 220 11.07 -2.18 -0.90
C ALA A 220 10.97 -3.53 -0.19
N ALA A 221 10.93 -4.64 -0.94
CA ALA A 221 10.92 -6.00 -0.42
C ALA A 221 12.15 -6.34 0.41
N ARG A 222 13.35 -5.95 -0.05
CA ARG A 222 14.61 -6.13 0.72
C ARG A 222 14.54 -5.43 2.08
N ARG A 223 13.92 -4.25 2.12
CA ARG A 223 13.82 -3.40 3.32
C ARG A 223 12.64 -3.75 4.22
N GLY A 224 11.78 -4.68 3.82
CA GLY A 224 10.56 -5.00 4.55
C GLY A 224 9.51 -3.89 4.53
N ASP A 225 9.55 -2.98 3.55
CA ASP A 225 8.63 -1.85 3.47
C ASP A 225 7.28 -2.29 2.88
N THR A 226 6.38 -2.75 3.75
CA THR A 226 5.07 -3.28 3.35
C THR A 226 4.16 -2.23 2.73
N ASN A 227 4.36 -0.95 3.05
CA ASN A 227 3.56 0.14 2.51
C ASN A 227 3.92 0.39 1.05
N GLU A 228 5.20 0.51 0.73
CA GLU A 228 5.66 0.67 -0.65
C GLU A 228 5.39 -0.58 -1.50
N ILE A 229 5.61 -1.78 -0.96
CA ILE A 229 5.24 -3.05 -1.63
C ILE A 229 3.75 -3.06 -2.02
N SER A 230 2.89 -2.64 -1.10
CA SER A 230 1.44 -2.62 -1.34
C SER A 230 1.07 -1.54 -2.36
N ARG A 231 1.65 -0.33 -2.23
CA ARG A 231 1.44 0.80 -3.15
C ARG A 231 1.80 0.43 -4.58
N ILE A 232 2.97 -0.19 -4.79
CA ILE A 232 3.47 -0.56 -6.12
C ILE A 232 2.54 -1.61 -6.77
N LYS A 233 2.09 -2.61 -6.02
CA LYS A 233 1.24 -3.69 -6.54
C LYS A 233 -0.14 -3.24 -7.01
N VAL A 234 -0.68 -2.19 -6.40
CA VAL A 234 -1.98 -1.63 -6.77
C VAL A 234 -1.85 -0.40 -7.66
N ASN A 235 -0.63 -0.07 -8.11
CA ASN A 235 -0.39 1.10 -8.94
C ASN A 235 -1.09 0.93 -10.31
N PRO A 236 -2.11 1.75 -10.63
CA PRO A 236 -2.83 1.64 -11.90
C PRO A 236 -1.99 2.06 -13.11
N TYR A 237 -0.85 2.71 -12.89
CA TYR A 237 -0.03 3.32 -13.94
C TYR A 237 0.48 2.33 -14.99
N THR A 238 0.84 1.12 -14.55
CA THR A 238 1.26 0.05 -15.48
C THR A 238 0.07 -0.72 -16.05
N LYS A 239 -1.17 -0.31 -15.78
CA LYS A 239 -2.41 -1.03 -16.11
C LYS A 239 -2.38 -2.51 -15.67
N GLY A 240 -1.69 -2.79 -14.57
CA GLY A 240 -1.51 -4.13 -14.03
C GLY A 240 -0.30 -4.91 -14.56
N VAL A 241 0.44 -4.38 -15.56
CA VAL A 241 1.63 -5.04 -16.14
C VAL A 241 2.76 -5.22 -15.11
N VAL A 242 2.78 -4.43 -14.03
CA VAL A 242 3.68 -4.66 -12.88
C VAL A 242 3.54 -6.07 -12.31
N LEU A 243 2.32 -6.65 -12.30
CA LEU A 243 2.12 -8.02 -11.82
C LEU A 243 2.81 -9.02 -12.74
N SER A 244 2.77 -8.81 -14.06
CA SER A 244 3.50 -9.62 -15.02
C SER A 244 5.02 -9.52 -14.85
N ALA A 245 5.56 -8.34 -14.51
CA ALA A 245 6.98 -8.17 -14.21
C ALA A 245 7.39 -8.93 -12.94
N LEU A 246 6.55 -8.89 -11.89
CA LEU A 246 6.77 -9.64 -10.65
C LEU A 246 6.72 -11.16 -10.88
N GLU A 247 5.77 -11.63 -11.68
CA GLU A 247 5.66 -13.04 -12.04
C GLU A 247 6.85 -13.52 -12.89
N PHE A 248 7.27 -12.68 -13.84
CA PHE A 248 8.44 -12.96 -14.67
C PHE A 248 9.71 -13.07 -13.81
N GLU A 249 9.92 -12.12 -12.89
CA GLU A 249 11.05 -12.18 -11.95
C GLU A 249 10.95 -13.37 -10.99
N ALA A 250 9.75 -13.72 -10.51
CA ALA A 250 9.58 -14.89 -9.65
C ALA A 250 9.94 -16.20 -10.36
N ARG A 251 9.76 -16.27 -11.70
CA ARG A 251 10.06 -17.45 -12.51
C ARG A 251 11.52 -17.54 -12.90
N GLU A 252 12.11 -16.44 -13.39
CA GLU A 252 13.45 -16.45 -13.98
C GLU A 252 14.53 -15.91 -13.03
N GLY A 253 14.12 -15.34 -11.89
CA GLY A 253 14.98 -14.53 -11.03
C GLY A 253 15.38 -13.20 -11.67
N LEU A 254 15.95 -12.32 -10.84
CA LEU A 254 16.51 -11.05 -11.30
C LEU A 254 17.58 -11.20 -12.41
N PRO A 255 18.46 -12.22 -12.41
CA PRO A 255 19.39 -12.46 -13.52
C PRO A 255 18.68 -12.74 -14.85
N GLY A 256 17.57 -13.48 -14.82
CA GLY A 256 16.76 -13.75 -16.00
C GLY A 256 16.12 -12.49 -16.57
N VAL A 257 15.60 -11.62 -15.71
CA VAL A 257 15.08 -10.29 -16.11
C VAL A 257 16.19 -9.46 -16.75
N VAL A 258 17.37 -9.41 -16.14
CA VAL A 258 18.53 -8.65 -16.67
C VAL A 258 18.95 -9.19 -18.04
N SER A 259 19.05 -10.51 -18.18
CA SER A 259 19.39 -11.15 -19.45
C SER A 259 18.34 -10.84 -20.52
N TRP A 260 17.05 -10.90 -20.16
CA TRP A 260 15.96 -10.57 -21.07
C TRP A 260 16.04 -9.13 -21.54
N VAL A 261 16.31 -8.15 -20.66
CA VAL A 261 16.45 -6.73 -21.06
C VAL A 261 17.63 -6.54 -22.03
N ARG A 262 18.79 -7.12 -21.73
CA ARG A 262 20.02 -6.93 -22.54
C ARG A 262 19.98 -7.64 -23.88
N ASN A 263 19.47 -8.87 -23.88
CA ASN A 263 19.63 -9.79 -25.00
C ASN A 263 18.35 -9.99 -25.81
N GLY A 264 17.19 -9.79 -25.19
CA GLY A 264 15.89 -10.03 -25.80
C GLY A 264 15.58 -9.11 -26.97
N THR A 265 14.53 -9.49 -27.71
CA THR A 265 14.04 -8.78 -28.90
C THR A 265 12.57 -8.39 -28.78
N GLU A 266 11.87 -8.95 -27.80
CA GLU A 266 10.45 -8.75 -27.56
C GLU A 266 10.20 -7.34 -26.99
N VAL A 267 9.05 -6.77 -27.33
CA VAL A 267 8.63 -5.44 -26.83
C VAL A 267 7.76 -5.54 -25.57
N LEU A 268 7.12 -6.69 -25.36
CA LEU A 268 6.26 -7.01 -24.21
C LEU A 268 6.96 -8.00 -23.28
N LEU A 269 6.68 -7.94 -21.99
CA LEU A 269 7.09 -8.99 -21.06
C LEU A 269 6.56 -10.37 -21.48
N PRO A 270 7.31 -11.46 -21.25
CA PRO A 270 6.83 -12.80 -21.54
C PRO A 270 5.51 -13.07 -20.81
N ALA A 271 4.48 -13.47 -21.57
CA ALA A 271 3.14 -13.68 -21.04
C ALA A 271 3.16 -14.61 -19.82
N SER A 272 2.31 -14.29 -18.84
CA SER A 272 2.05 -15.22 -17.74
C SER A 272 1.42 -16.49 -18.30
N ARG A 273 1.92 -17.66 -17.85
CA ARG A 273 1.27 -18.95 -18.17
C ARG A 273 0.04 -19.20 -17.31
N ILE A 274 -0.23 -18.33 -16.34
CA ILE A 274 -1.50 -18.30 -15.63
C ILE A 274 -2.38 -17.33 -16.42
N ALA A 275 -3.46 -17.85 -17.01
CA ALA A 275 -4.42 -17.02 -17.71
C ALA A 275 -4.82 -15.85 -16.82
N SER A 276 -4.47 -14.62 -17.20
CA SER A 276 -5.12 -13.46 -16.64
C SER A 276 -6.61 -13.60 -16.94
N PRO A 277 -7.53 -13.45 -15.97
CA PRO A 277 -8.93 -13.29 -16.31
C PRO A 277 -8.99 -12.07 -17.22
N THR A 278 -9.47 -12.28 -18.44
CA THR A 278 -9.67 -11.23 -19.44
C THR A 278 -10.40 -10.08 -18.75
N ALA A 279 -9.73 -8.94 -18.59
CA ALA A 279 -10.37 -7.75 -18.06
C ALA A 279 -11.47 -7.38 -19.05
N ALA A 280 -12.72 -7.61 -18.66
CA ALA A 280 -13.86 -7.03 -19.34
C ALA A 280 -13.67 -5.49 -19.32
N PRO A 281 -14.03 -4.78 -20.39
CA PRO A 281 -13.94 -3.33 -20.43
C PRO A 281 -14.65 -2.76 -19.20
N GLU A 282 -13.94 -1.97 -18.38
CA GLU A 282 -14.56 -1.31 -17.24
C GLU A 282 -15.71 -0.43 -17.76
N PRO A 283 -16.95 -0.65 -17.30
CA PRO A 283 -18.00 0.31 -17.57
C PRO A 283 -17.62 1.63 -16.88
N VAL A 284 -17.87 2.74 -17.59
CA VAL A 284 -17.71 4.11 -17.09
C VAL A 284 -18.20 4.16 -15.65
N ARG A 285 -17.26 4.41 -14.72
CA ARG A 285 -17.52 4.42 -13.29
C ARG A 285 -18.25 5.71 -12.96
N GLU A 286 -19.56 5.70 -13.14
CA GLU A 286 -20.47 6.62 -12.48
C GLU A 286 -20.14 6.58 -10.99
N LEU A 287 -19.90 7.74 -10.37
CA LEU A 287 -19.60 7.89 -8.95
C LEU A 287 -20.77 7.32 -8.14
N ARG A 288 -20.75 6.00 -7.91
CA ARG A 288 -21.72 5.38 -7.03
C ARG A 288 -21.44 5.86 -5.62
N PRO A 289 -22.48 6.26 -4.87
CA PRO A 289 -22.34 6.54 -3.46
C PRO A 289 -21.67 5.35 -2.75
N PRO A 290 -20.93 5.60 -1.66
CA PRO A 290 -20.29 4.53 -0.91
C PRO A 290 -21.32 3.43 -0.62
N PRO A 291 -20.95 2.14 -0.79
CA PRO A 291 -21.89 1.07 -0.56
C PRO A 291 -22.46 1.21 0.86
N PRO A 292 -23.77 0.93 1.04
CA PRO A 292 -24.37 0.97 2.36
C PRO A 292 -23.58 0.07 3.32
N PRO A 293 -23.51 0.42 4.62
CA PRO A 293 -22.84 -0.39 5.63
C PRO A 293 -23.27 -1.85 5.51
N ALA A 294 -22.29 -2.76 5.54
CA ALA A 294 -22.59 -4.18 5.44
C ALA A 294 -23.51 -4.60 6.60
N THR A 295 -24.63 -5.25 6.26
CA THR A 295 -25.62 -5.76 7.23
C THR A 295 -25.21 -7.08 7.86
N LYS A 296 -24.30 -7.82 7.22
CA LYS A 296 -23.72 -9.08 7.71
C LYS A 296 -22.23 -9.15 7.39
N LEU A 297 -21.52 -10.07 8.05
CA LEU A 297 -20.13 -10.38 7.71
C LEU A 297 -20.06 -11.35 6.54
N GLU A 298 -19.25 -11.01 5.56
CA GLU A 298 -19.06 -11.74 4.31
C GLU A 298 -17.56 -11.95 4.10
N LEU A 299 -17.13 -13.21 4.02
CA LEU A 299 -15.77 -13.55 3.61
C LEU A 299 -15.66 -13.37 2.10
N ARG A 300 -14.89 -12.38 1.67
CA ARG A 300 -14.72 -12.01 0.25
C ARG A 300 -13.52 -12.65 -0.40
N SER A 301 -12.44 -12.86 0.35
CA SER A 301 -11.28 -13.60 -0.13
C SER A 301 -10.49 -14.19 1.02
N LEU A 302 -9.76 -15.26 0.73
CA LEU A 302 -8.85 -15.92 1.65
C LEU A 302 -7.53 -16.19 0.91
N LEU A 303 -6.45 -15.59 1.38
CA LEU A 303 -5.10 -15.78 0.86
C LEU A 303 -4.28 -16.54 1.89
N ARG A 304 -3.79 -17.71 1.51
CA ARG A 304 -2.86 -18.51 2.33
C ARG A 304 -1.51 -18.59 1.62
N THR A 305 -0.46 -18.36 2.39
CA THR A 305 0.93 -18.57 1.99
C THR A 305 1.59 -19.44 3.05
N SER A 306 2.79 -19.96 2.77
CA SER A 306 3.56 -20.75 3.76
C SER A 306 3.88 -19.99 5.06
N LYS A 307 3.80 -18.65 5.06
CA LYS A 307 4.16 -17.80 6.21
C LYS A 307 2.98 -17.06 6.86
N ARG A 308 1.84 -16.94 6.18
CA ARG A 308 0.68 -16.17 6.68
C ARG A 308 -0.65 -16.57 6.04
N THR A 309 -1.71 -16.39 6.82
CA THR A 309 -3.10 -16.47 6.35
C THR A 309 -3.77 -15.11 6.51
N VAL A 310 -4.38 -14.64 5.42
CA VAL A 310 -5.05 -13.35 5.34
C VAL A 310 -6.48 -13.56 4.84
N ALA A 311 -7.47 -13.07 5.57
CA ALA A 311 -8.86 -13.04 5.14
C ALA A 311 -9.29 -11.60 4.81
N VAL A 312 -10.14 -11.42 3.80
CA VAL A 312 -10.81 -10.15 3.54
C VAL A 312 -12.27 -10.31 3.89
N ILE A 313 -12.75 -9.58 4.90
CA ILE A 313 -14.11 -9.68 5.42
C ILE A 313 -14.77 -8.30 5.26
N ASN A 314 -15.90 -8.23 4.54
CA ASN A 314 -16.55 -6.96 4.16
C ASN A 314 -15.60 -5.89 3.56
N GLY A 315 -14.53 -6.33 2.90
CA GLY A 315 -13.52 -5.44 2.30
C GLY A 315 -12.35 -5.08 3.22
N GLU A 316 -12.43 -5.40 4.51
CA GLU A 316 -11.35 -5.18 5.48
C GLU A 316 -10.42 -6.39 5.58
N ARG A 317 -9.13 -6.13 5.79
CA ARG A 317 -8.09 -7.17 5.77
C ARG A 317 -7.76 -7.64 7.19
N PHE A 318 -7.84 -8.96 7.40
CA PHE A 318 -7.52 -9.65 8.64
C PHE A 318 -6.33 -10.58 8.46
N GLU A 319 -5.38 -10.55 9.38
CA GLU A 319 -4.39 -11.61 9.57
C GLU A 319 -4.80 -12.51 10.74
N LEU A 320 -4.32 -13.76 10.75
CA LEU A 320 -4.68 -14.69 11.83
C LEU A 320 -4.30 -14.11 13.20
N GLY A 321 -5.27 -14.06 14.12
CA GLY A 321 -5.14 -13.46 15.45
C GLY A 321 -5.42 -11.96 15.52
N SER A 322 -5.53 -11.26 14.38
CA SER A 322 -5.83 -9.82 14.34
C SER A 322 -7.28 -9.50 14.66
N GLU A 323 -7.48 -8.29 15.18
CA GLU A 323 -8.77 -7.78 15.63
C GLU A 323 -9.00 -6.36 15.07
N LEU A 324 -10.21 -6.10 14.56
CA LEU A 324 -10.61 -4.84 13.93
C LEU A 324 -12.02 -4.45 14.37
N SER A 325 -12.24 -3.16 14.60
CA SER A 325 -13.58 -2.61 14.82
C SER A 325 -14.23 -2.30 13.47
N MET A 326 -15.36 -2.94 13.17
CA MET A 326 -16.07 -2.80 11.90
C MET A 326 -17.50 -2.35 12.11
N LEU A 327 -18.03 -1.57 11.17
CA LEU A 327 -19.45 -1.21 11.15
C LEU A 327 -20.25 -2.35 10.52
N ILE A 328 -21.03 -3.06 11.34
CA ILE A 328 -21.92 -4.15 10.92
C ILE A 328 -23.31 -3.82 11.42
N ASP A 329 -24.29 -3.78 10.51
CA ASP A 329 -25.68 -3.46 10.85
C ASP A 329 -25.80 -2.13 11.63
N GLY A 330 -25.09 -1.10 11.16
CA GLY A 330 -25.09 0.23 11.77
C GLY A 330 -24.43 0.33 13.15
N LYS A 331 -23.86 -0.74 13.69
CA LYS A 331 -23.15 -0.76 14.98
C LYS A 331 -21.69 -1.12 14.80
N ARG A 332 -20.79 -0.48 15.57
CA ARG A 332 -19.40 -0.90 15.62
C ARG A 332 -19.28 -2.18 16.44
N ARG A 333 -18.71 -3.20 15.83
CA ARG A 333 -18.52 -4.53 16.38
C ARG A 333 -17.04 -4.87 16.29
N LEU A 334 -16.51 -5.52 17.32
CA LEU A 334 -15.13 -5.97 17.35
C LEU A 334 -15.06 -7.35 16.70
N VAL A 335 -14.35 -7.47 15.58
CA VAL A 335 -14.21 -8.70 14.82
C VAL A 335 -12.78 -9.20 14.96
N ARG A 336 -12.58 -10.46 15.34
CA ARG A 336 -11.27 -11.10 15.44
C ARG A 336 -11.20 -12.33 14.56
N LEU A 337 -10.11 -12.50 13.81
CA LEU A 337 -9.87 -13.71 13.02
C LEU A 337 -9.17 -14.77 13.86
N GLU A 338 -9.88 -15.85 14.21
CA GLU A 338 -9.39 -16.90 15.12
C GLU A 338 -8.74 -18.07 14.39
N ALA A 339 -9.34 -18.48 13.27
CA ALA A 339 -8.87 -19.63 12.50
C ALA A 339 -9.24 -19.47 11.03
N ALA A 340 -8.51 -20.17 10.17
CA ALA A 340 -8.79 -20.22 8.75
C ALA A 340 -8.59 -21.65 8.23
N ALA A 341 -9.58 -22.14 7.51
CA ALA A 341 -9.57 -23.41 6.78
C ALA A 341 -9.29 -23.15 5.29
N GLU A 342 -9.59 -24.12 4.42
CA GLU A 342 -9.35 -24.01 2.98
C GLU A 342 -10.27 -22.99 2.30
N ILE A 343 -11.56 -22.99 2.65
CA ILE A 343 -12.59 -22.12 2.06
C ILE A 343 -13.42 -21.36 3.10
N SER A 344 -13.01 -21.39 4.36
CA SER A 344 -13.75 -20.75 5.44
C SER A 344 -12.82 -20.12 6.47
N VAL A 345 -13.36 -19.17 7.22
CA VAL A 345 -12.69 -18.58 8.37
C VAL A 345 -13.60 -18.64 9.58
N VAL A 346 -13.00 -18.71 10.75
CA VAL A 346 -13.69 -18.58 12.01
C VAL A 346 -13.34 -17.23 12.60
N VAL A 347 -14.36 -16.42 12.84
CA VAL A 347 -14.21 -15.12 13.47
C VAL A 347 -15.00 -15.04 14.76
N THR A 348 -14.53 -14.22 15.68
CA THR A 348 -15.25 -13.84 16.89
C THR A 348 -15.78 -12.42 16.69
N VAL A 349 -17.08 -12.18 16.89
CA VAL A 349 -17.72 -10.87 16.83
C VAL A 349 -18.28 -10.54 18.20
N ASP A 350 -17.74 -9.52 18.86
CA ASP A 350 -18.08 -9.17 20.26
C ASP A 350 -18.10 -10.40 21.19
N GLY A 351 -17.12 -11.30 21.04
CA GLY A 351 -17.02 -12.54 21.81
C GLY A 351 -17.82 -13.74 21.27
N VAL A 352 -18.67 -13.56 20.26
CA VAL A 352 -19.47 -14.64 19.66
C VAL A 352 -18.76 -15.22 18.44
N ARG A 353 -18.49 -16.52 18.49
CA ARG A 353 -17.81 -17.24 17.41
C ARG A 353 -18.77 -17.55 16.26
N GLN A 354 -18.34 -17.29 15.03
CA GLN A 354 -19.08 -17.59 13.81
C GLN A 354 -18.13 -18.01 12.68
N THR A 355 -18.63 -18.86 11.78
CA THR A 355 -17.87 -19.35 10.64
C THR A 355 -18.37 -18.68 9.36
N LEU A 356 -17.46 -18.04 8.63
CA LEU A 356 -17.74 -17.43 7.34
C LEU A 356 -17.18 -18.32 6.24
N GLN A 357 -18.00 -18.64 5.24
CA GLN A 357 -17.63 -19.45 4.08
C GLN A 357 -17.43 -18.55 2.87
N LEU A 358 -16.38 -18.81 2.09
CA LEU A 358 -16.09 -18.08 0.87
C LEU A 358 -17.16 -18.43 -0.17
N GLY A 359 -17.89 -17.43 -0.68
CA GLY A 359 -18.95 -17.63 -1.67
C GLY A 359 -20.33 -18.00 -1.10
N ALA A 360 -20.51 -17.97 0.24
CA ALA A 360 -21.84 -18.06 0.84
C ALA A 360 -22.62 -16.75 0.59
N ARG A 361 -23.71 -16.84 -0.18
CA ARG A 361 -24.57 -15.68 -0.50
C ARG A 361 -25.46 -15.27 0.65
#